data_AF-A0A7J5Z2Z8-F1
#
_entry.id   AF-A0A7J5Z2Z8-F1
#
_cell.length_a   1.000
_cell.length_b   1.000
_cell.length_c   1.000
_cell.angle_alpha   90.00
_cell.angle_beta   90.00
_cell.angle_gamma   90.00
#
_symmetry.space_group_name_H-M   'P 1'
#
loop_
_entity.id
_entity.type
_entity.pdbx_description
1 polymer ?
#
loop_
_entity_poly.entity_id
_entity_poly.type
_entity_poly.pdbx_seq_one_letter_code
_entity_poly.pdbx_strand_id
1 'polypeptide(L)'
;MASFLEIADDEKGYDLDHFCVPRHYENDLEKVIIPHGLIMDRTERLARDIIQDMGGHHIVALCVLKGGYKFFADLLDYIKALNQNSDKSVPLTVDFIRVKSYCNDKSTNSVKVIGGDELSSLSGKNVLIVEDIVETGRTMQTLLSLLSECNPKMVKVVSLLVKRTPRSSGYRPDYIGFEVPDSFLVGYALDYNEYFRDLSSFFPVLHSVKCFETAATMHVKEDTIAILEQFDIGNKLSSLPVLPKASVLIPLMVKNGELHTMMTLRSKELRTSAGEVCFPGGKRDPSDRDDVDTALREAEEEIGLPPEDVQVSGLLVTPVVGFIDESFCPCPNPAEVSAVFTVPLDFFTSDKDHYATHGVAGTMGMLHSFHFVDPDSGSQYHIWGLTAMFAILVSALALKKKPDFHVAFDPEDPISFFQQVLHRRTSKL
;
A
#
# COMPACT_ATOMS: atom_id res chain seq x y z
N MET A 1 20.03 6.97 29.07
CA MET A 1 19.62 6.56 27.70
C MET A 1 18.86 5.27 27.85
N ALA A 2 17.66 5.18 27.27
CA ALA A 2 16.92 3.92 27.25
C ALA A 2 17.76 2.87 26.50
N SER A 3 18.13 1.78 27.17
CA SER A 3 18.84 0.67 26.52
C SER A 3 17.85 -0.09 25.64
N PHE A 4 18.17 -0.34 24.38
CA PHE A 4 17.43 -1.20 23.45
C PHE A 4 18.35 -2.31 22.92
N LEU A 5 17.76 -3.33 22.29
CA LEU A 5 18.53 -4.40 21.63
C LEU A 5 18.68 -4.05 20.14
N GLU A 6 19.92 -3.92 19.68
CA GLU A 6 20.21 -3.67 18.26
C GLU A 6 20.40 -5.00 17.53
N ILE A 7 19.59 -5.23 16.49
CA ILE A 7 19.78 -6.32 15.54
C ILE A 7 20.64 -5.78 14.40
N ALA A 8 21.80 -6.37 14.14
CA ALA A 8 22.74 -5.87 13.14
C ALA A 8 22.21 -6.00 11.70
N ASP A 9 22.70 -5.17 10.77
CA ASP A 9 22.29 -5.21 9.37
C ASP A 9 22.76 -6.49 8.64
N ASP A 10 23.83 -7.13 9.12
CA ASP A 10 24.35 -8.40 8.64
C ASP A 10 23.86 -9.61 9.45
N GLU A 11 22.87 -9.42 10.33
CA GLU A 11 22.25 -10.49 11.10
C GLU A 11 21.66 -11.53 10.15
N LYS A 12 22.09 -12.77 10.33
CA LYS A 12 21.67 -13.88 9.48
C LYS A 12 20.40 -14.52 9.99
N GLY A 13 20.02 -14.30 11.24
CA GLY A 13 18.92 -15.00 11.88
C GLY A 13 19.22 -16.48 12.12
N TYR A 14 18.19 -17.20 12.55
CA TYR A 14 18.26 -18.61 12.92
C TYR A 14 17.45 -19.47 11.96
N ASP A 15 17.94 -20.67 11.66
CA ASP A 15 17.26 -21.63 10.80
C ASP A 15 15.91 -22.07 11.39
N LEU A 16 14.89 -22.21 10.53
CA LEU A 16 13.52 -22.56 10.94
C LEU A 16 13.44 -23.90 11.66
N ASP A 17 14.28 -24.86 11.26
CA ASP A 17 14.33 -26.23 11.79
C ASP A 17 14.64 -26.28 13.31
N HIS A 18 15.16 -25.19 13.87
CA HIS A 18 15.39 -25.05 15.32
C HIS A 18 14.16 -24.57 16.09
N PHE A 19 13.06 -24.23 15.40
CA PHE A 19 11.86 -23.63 15.99
C PHE A 19 10.59 -24.36 15.55
N CYS A 20 9.52 -24.15 16.32
CA CYS A 20 8.19 -24.62 15.95
C CYS A 20 7.51 -23.56 15.07
N VAL A 21 7.51 -23.77 13.76
CA VAL A 21 6.85 -22.91 12.78
C VAL A 21 5.52 -23.56 12.35
N PRO A 22 4.41 -22.80 12.21
CA PRO A 22 3.18 -23.34 11.66
C PRO A 22 3.39 -23.86 10.23
N ARG A 23 2.94 -25.09 9.98
CA ARG A 23 3.16 -25.80 8.71
C ARG A 23 2.69 -25.03 7.48
N HIS A 24 1.62 -24.24 7.62
CA HIS A 24 1.07 -23.45 6.52
C HIS A 24 1.93 -22.24 6.11
N TYR A 25 3.02 -21.96 6.82
CA TYR A 25 3.98 -20.91 6.49
C TYR A 25 5.41 -21.42 6.24
N GLU A 26 5.66 -22.74 6.29
CA GLU A 26 7.01 -23.31 6.17
C GLU A 26 7.71 -22.94 4.85
N ASN A 27 6.95 -22.69 3.77
CA ASN A 27 7.49 -22.32 2.46
C ASN A 27 7.56 -20.80 2.23
N ASP A 28 7.01 -20.00 3.13
CA ASP A 28 6.91 -18.53 2.99
C ASP A 28 7.92 -17.77 3.85
N LEU A 29 8.63 -18.50 4.71
CA LEU A 29 9.59 -17.98 5.68
C LEU A 29 10.96 -18.58 5.38
N GLU A 30 12.03 -17.81 5.60
CA GLU A 30 13.40 -18.35 5.46
C GLU A 30 14.05 -18.57 6.82
N LYS A 31 13.96 -17.60 7.73
CA LYS A 31 14.69 -17.58 9.00
C LYS A 31 13.95 -16.83 10.09
N VAL A 32 14.21 -17.19 11.34
CA VAL A 32 13.77 -16.42 12.52
C VAL A 32 14.78 -15.30 12.79
N ILE A 33 14.36 -14.04 12.84
CA ILE A 33 15.24 -12.91 13.17
C ILE A 33 15.18 -12.58 14.66
N ILE A 34 13.99 -12.60 15.26
CA ILE A 34 13.83 -12.39 16.71
C ILE A 34 12.92 -13.49 17.27
N PRO A 35 13.49 -14.46 18.00
CA PRO A 35 12.70 -15.54 18.61
C PRO A 35 11.69 -15.02 19.63
N HIS A 36 10.53 -15.67 19.72
CA HIS A 36 9.49 -15.34 20.71
C HIS A 36 10.02 -15.19 22.14
N GLY A 37 10.88 -16.10 22.60
CA GLY A 37 11.46 -16.03 23.95
C GLY A 37 12.23 -14.74 24.20
N LEU A 38 12.99 -14.27 23.20
CA LEU A 38 13.73 -13.00 23.29
C LEU A 38 12.79 -11.79 23.32
N ILE A 39 11.66 -11.86 22.60
CA ILE A 39 10.61 -10.83 22.67
C ILE A 39 10.04 -10.76 24.08
N MET A 40 9.76 -11.90 24.71
CA MET A 40 9.21 -11.97 26.08
C MET A 40 10.20 -11.40 27.10
N ASP A 41 11.46 -11.83 27.07
CA ASP A 41 12.51 -11.31 27.96
C ASP A 41 12.68 -9.80 27.83
N ARG A 42 12.63 -9.31 26.58
CA ARG A 42 12.75 -7.87 26.32
C ARG A 42 11.53 -7.11 26.82
N THR A 43 10.33 -7.63 26.59
CA THR A 43 9.07 -7.05 27.03
C THR A 43 8.98 -6.97 28.56
N GLU A 44 9.45 -8.01 29.26
CA GLU A 44 9.54 -8.01 30.72
C GLU A 44 10.41 -6.84 31.23
N ARG A 45 11.55 -6.61 30.58
CA ARG A 45 12.42 -5.49 30.94
C ARG A 45 11.75 -4.14 30.69
N LEU A 46 11.08 -3.98 29.53
CA LEU A 46 10.34 -2.75 29.21
C LEU A 46 9.25 -2.45 30.26
N ALA A 47 8.52 -3.47 30.71
CA ALA A 47 7.51 -3.31 31.76
C ALA A 47 8.09 -2.72 33.06
N ARG A 48 9.28 -3.19 33.47
CA ARG A 48 9.99 -2.67 34.66
C ARG A 48 10.40 -1.21 34.47
N ASP A 49 10.98 -0.88 33.32
CA ASP A 49 11.41 0.49 32.99
C ASP A 49 10.20 1.46 33.00
N ILE A 50 9.08 1.04 32.39
CA ILE A 50 7.83 1.82 32.37
C ILE A 50 7.25 2.04 33.77
N ILE A 51 7.21 1.02 34.62
CA ILE A 51 6.67 1.14 35.98
C ILE A 51 7.57 2.01 36.86
N GLN A 52 8.89 1.94 36.67
CA GLN A 52 9.82 2.82 37.36
C GLN A 52 9.58 4.30 37.02
N ASP A 53 9.31 4.60 35.75
CA ASP A 53 9.17 5.97 35.25
C ASP A 53 7.75 6.54 35.43
N MET A 54 6.72 5.72 35.24
CA MET A 54 5.31 6.15 35.17
C MET A 54 4.46 5.69 36.36
N GLY A 55 4.95 4.77 37.20
CA GLY A 55 4.17 4.09 38.25
C GLY A 55 3.70 4.96 39.42
N GLY A 56 4.05 6.26 39.45
CA GLY A 56 3.61 7.20 40.48
C GLY A 56 2.19 7.73 40.31
N HIS A 57 1.51 7.44 39.20
CA HIS A 57 0.18 7.95 38.90
C HIS A 57 -0.57 7.04 37.92
N HIS A 58 -1.90 7.03 37.97
CA HIS A 58 -2.77 6.27 37.05
C HIS A 58 -2.31 6.33 35.59
N ILE A 59 -2.14 5.15 34.97
CA ILE A 59 -1.73 4.98 33.58
C ILE A 59 -2.94 4.56 32.73
N VAL A 60 -3.13 5.24 31.60
CA VAL A 60 -4.01 4.80 30.52
C VAL A 60 -3.11 4.19 29.43
N ALA A 61 -3.18 2.88 29.25
CA ALA A 61 -2.43 2.18 28.19
C ALA A 61 -3.28 2.14 26.91
N LEU A 62 -2.76 2.75 25.86
CA LEU A 62 -3.43 2.94 24.58
C LEU A 62 -2.78 2.05 23.52
N CYS A 63 -3.47 0.99 23.12
CA CYS A 63 -3.01 0.06 22.09
C CYS A 63 -3.29 0.63 20.70
N VAL A 64 -2.27 0.66 19.83
CA VAL A 64 -2.47 0.92 18.40
C VAL A 64 -2.75 -0.40 17.67
N LEU A 65 -3.95 -0.51 17.10
CA LEU A 65 -4.42 -1.68 16.38
C LEU A 65 -4.12 -1.58 14.88
N LYS A 66 -3.91 -2.71 14.20
CA LYS A 66 -4.02 -4.09 14.72
C LYS A 66 -2.71 -4.59 15.34
N GLY A 67 -1.57 -4.36 14.70
CA GLY A 67 -0.34 -5.09 15.01
C GLY A 67 0.17 -4.95 16.45
N GLY A 68 -0.15 -3.85 17.15
CA GLY A 68 0.20 -3.65 18.56
C GLY A 68 -0.49 -4.61 19.55
N TYR A 69 -1.55 -5.33 19.16
CA TYR A 69 -2.39 -6.06 20.13
C TYR A 69 -1.64 -7.12 20.94
N LYS A 70 -0.71 -7.84 20.31
CA LYS A 70 0.01 -8.93 20.98
C LYS A 70 1.06 -8.38 21.94
N PHE A 71 1.88 -7.45 21.47
CA PHE A 71 2.84 -6.73 22.31
C PHE A 71 2.16 -6.03 23.49
N PHE A 72 1.03 -5.38 23.24
CA PHE A 72 0.22 -4.75 24.28
C PHE A 72 -0.21 -5.75 25.35
N ALA A 73 -0.80 -6.89 24.96
CA ALA A 73 -1.25 -7.90 25.90
C ALA A 73 -0.10 -8.41 26.80
N ASP A 74 1.03 -8.77 26.19
CA ASP A 74 2.17 -9.34 26.91
C ASP A 74 2.83 -8.29 27.82
N LEU A 75 2.98 -7.05 27.36
CA LEU A 75 3.49 -5.94 28.18
C LEU A 75 2.61 -5.70 29.41
N LEU A 76 1.29 -5.71 29.23
CA LEU A 76 0.35 -5.50 30.32
C LEU A 76 0.34 -6.68 31.31
N ASP A 77 0.55 -7.91 30.85
CA ASP A 77 0.71 -9.07 31.73
C ASP A 77 1.92 -8.91 32.67
N TYR A 78 3.06 -8.46 32.15
CA TYR A 78 4.23 -8.15 32.99
C TYR A 78 3.99 -6.97 33.94
N ILE A 79 3.32 -5.90 33.49
CA ILE A 79 2.95 -4.78 34.36
C ILE A 79 2.02 -5.25 35.50
N LYS A 80 1.01 -6.08 35.19
CA LYS A 80 0.11 -6.66 36.20
C LYS A 80 0.87 -7.53 37.19
N ALA A 81 1.82 -8.34 36.72
CA ALA A 81 2.66 -9.15 37.59
C ALA A 81 3.50 -8.28 38.55
N LEU A 82 4.09 -7.18 38.06
CA LEU A 82 4.83 -6.23 38.92
C LEU A 82 3.92 -5.55 39.95
N ASN A 83 2.71 -5.16 39.56
CA ASN A 83 1.72 -4.55 40.46
C ASN A 83 1.27 -5.50 41.59
N GLN A 84 1.20 -6.82 41.33
CA GLN A 84 0.78 -7.82 42.31
C GLN A 84 1.91 -8.24 43.26
N ASN A 85 3.15 -8.17 42.81
CA ASN A 85 4.31 -8.73 43.51
C ASN A 85 5.26 -7.68 44.09
N SER A 86 4.90 -6.39 44.07
CA SER A 86 5.71 -5.32 44.64
C SER A 86 4.91 -4.47 45.63
N ASP A 87 5.62 -3.75 46.52
CA ASP A 87 4.99 -2.89 47.54
C ASP A 87 4.25 -1.68 46.94
N LYS A 88 4.46 -1.40 45.64
CA LYS A 88 3.84 -0.29 44.92
C LYS A 88 2.98 -0.85 43.79
N SER A 89 1.78 -0.31 43.61
CA SER A 89 0.94 -0.63 42.48
C SER A 89 0.41 0.64 41.83
N VAL A 90 0.24 0.58 40.52
CA VAL A 90 -0.33 1.67 39.73
C VAL A 90 -1.66 1.24 39.11
N PRO A 91 -2.75 2.02 39.29
CA PRO A 91 -3.99 1.78 38.57
C PRO A 91 -3.77 1.89 37.06
N LEU A 92 -4.35 0.93 36.32
CA LEU A 92 -4.22 0.81 34.88
C LEU A 92 -5.62 0.76 34.24
N THR A 93 -5.86 1.61 33.24
CA THR A 93 -6.98 1.46 32.30
C THR A 93 -6.43 1.23 30.90
N VAL A 94 -7.23 0.59 30.06
CA VAL A 94 -6.83 0.22 28.70
C VAL A 94 -7.79 0.84 27.69
N ASP A 95 -7.26 1.24 26.55
CA ASP A 95 -8.06 1.67 25.42
C ASP A 95 -7.39 1.24 24.10
N PHE A 96 -8.17 1.18 23.03
CA PHE A 96 -7.74 0.66 21.73
C PHE A 96 -8.11 1.63 20.62
N ILE A 97 -7.10 2.06 19.88
CA ILE A 97 -7.29 2.93 18.73
C ILE A 97 -6.80 2.25 17.47
N ARG A 98 -7.47 2.53 16.36
CA ARG A 98 -6.95 2.23 15.03
C ARG A 98 -6.57 3.52 14.37
N VAL A 99 -5.30 3.66 14.04
CA VAL A 99 -4.81 4.78 13.27
C VAL A 99 -4.96 4.43 11.79
N LYS A 100 -5.81 5.17 11.08
CA LYS A 100 -5.79 5.18 9.61
C LYS A 100 -5.13 6.47 9.15
N SER A 101 -3.98 6.35 8.51
CA SER A 101 -3.40 7.44 7.71
C SER A 101 -4.25 7.61 6.45
N TYR A 102 -5.17 8.57 6.45
CA TYR A 102 -5.77 9.04 5.21
C TYR A 102 -4.86 10.11 4.63
N CYS A 103 -4.34 9.89 3.42
CA CYS A 103 -3.89 10.96 2.54
C CYS A 103 -5.08 11.38 1.67
N ASN A 104 -6.09 12.06 2.24
CA ASN A 104 -7.15 12.64 1.42
C ASN A 104 -7.27 14.14 1.66
N ASP A 105 -7.62 14.80 0.56
CA ASP A 105 -7.43 16.18 0.21
C ASP A 105 -8.11 17.22 1.14
N LYS A 106 -7.52 18.41 1.21
CA LYS A 106 -7.79 19.58 2.09
C LYS A 106 -7.10 19.57 3.45
N SER A 107 -5.89 20.15 3.48
CA SER A 107 -5.31 20.88 4.62
C SER A 107 -5.46 20.27 6.01
N THR A 108 -5.50 18.95 6.11
CA THR A 108 -5.36 18.25 7.37
C THR A 108 -4.51 17.01 7.09
N ASN A 109 -3.30 16.99 7.63
CA ASN A 109 -2.59 15.76 7.93
C ASN A 109 -3.39 14.98 9.01
N SER A 110 -4.66 14.68 8.75
CA SER A 110 -5.57 14.09 9.71
C SER A 110 -5.44 12.57 9.62
N VAL A 111 -4.53 12.03 10.42
CA VAL A 111 -4.70 10.66 10.91
C VAL A 111 -6.09 10.59 11.54
N LYS A 112 -6.95 9.73 11.00
CA LYS A 112 -8.22 9.45 11.65
C LYS A 112 -7.98 8.35 12.68
N VAL A 113 -8.08 8.74 13.94
CA VAL A 113 -8.19 7.81 15.05
C VAL A 113 -9.59 7.22 15.01
N ILE A 114 -9.70 5.91 14.79
CA ILE A 114 -10.96 5.17 14.74
C ILE A 114 -11.01 4.24 15.94
N GLY A 115 -12.13 4.28 16.67
CA GLY A 115 -12.26 3.55 17.94
C GLY A 115 -11.59 4.31 19.08
N GLY A 116 -11.75 3.77 20.29
CA GLY A 116 -11.34 4.41 21.53
C GLY A 116 -12.50 5.09 22.25
N ASP A 117 -12.33 5.27 23.56
CA ASP A 117 -13.18 6.17 24.35
C ASP A 117 -12.96 7.62 23.89
N GLU A 118 -13.81 8.55 24.33
CA GLU A 118 -13.60 9.97 24.04
C GLU A 118 -12.20 10.40 24.52
N LEU A 119 -11.37 10.95 23.63
CA LEU A 119 -10.00 11.38 23.93
C LEU A 119 -9.94 12.40 25.10
N SER A 120 -11.05 13.10 25.36
CA SER A 120 -11.23 13.99 26.52
C SER A 120 -10.99 13.28 27.87
N SER A 121 -11.23 11.96 27.94
CA SER A 121 -11.00 11.12 29.12
C SER A 121 -9.51 10.99 29.51
N LEU A 122 -8.60 11.33 28.60
CA LEU A 122 -7.14 11.28 28.80
C LEU A 122 -6.60 12.51 29.56
N SER A 123 -7.43 13.54 29.78
CA SER A 123 -7.01 14.78 30.42
C SER A 123 -6.48 14.55 31.83
N GLY A 124 -5.28 15.07 32.13
CA GLY A 124 -4.61 14.92 33.42
C GLY A 124 -4.12 13.50 33.75
N LYS A 125 -4.19 12.55 32.81
CA LYS A 125 -3.70 11.16 32.99
C LYS A 125 -2.29 10.97 32.43
N ASN A 126 -1.59 9.95 32.90
CA ASN A 126 -0.39 9.46 32.23
C ASN A 126 -0.83 8.51 31.12
N VAL A 127 -0.48 8.79 29.87
CA VAL A 127 -0.84 7.97 28.71
C VAL A 127 0.39 7.22 28.23
N LEU A 128 0.28 5.90 28.09
CA LEU A 128 1.29 5.03 27.51
C LEU A 128 0.76 4.51 26.17
N ILE A 129 1.31 5.00 25.06
CA ILE A 129 1.00 4.49 23.73
C ILE A 129 1.86 3.26 23.49
N VAL A 130 1.23 2.17 23.04
CA VAL A 130 1.89 0.91 22.72
C VAL A 130 1.73 0.63 21.24
N GLU A 131 2.86 0.69 20.53
CA GLU A 131 2.97 0.47 19.09
C GLU A 131 3.81 -0.77 18.81
N ASP A 132 3.53 -1.45 17.71
CA ASP A 132 4.30 -2.62 17.28
C ASP A 132 5.62 -2.23 16.60
N ILE A 133 5.57 -1.29 15.65
CA ILE A 133 6.72 -0.86 14.86
C ILE A 133 6.69 0.64 14.54
N VAL A 134 7.84 1.29 14.68
CA VAL A 134 8.06 2.65 14.18
C VAL A 134 9.04 2.61 13.01
N GLU A 135 8.54 2.94 11.82
CA GLU A 135 9.34 3.04 10.60
C GLU A 135 9.69 4.50 10.28
N THR A 136 8.77 5.25 9.67
CA THR A 136 9.03 6.67 9.32
C THR A 136 8.84 7.61 10.51
N GLY A 137 8.07 7.19 11.53
CA GLY A 137 7.73 8.02 12.70
C GLY A 137 6.56 8.99 12.48
N ARG A 138 6.03 9.11 11.26
CA ARG A 138 4.95 10.06 10.94
C ARG A 138 3.65 9.76 11.71
N THR A 139 3.27 8.48 11.79
CA THR A 139 2.09 8.02 12.55
C THR A 139 2.12 8.49 14.00
N MET A 140 3.25 8.30 14.68
CA MET A 140 3.43 8.71 16.07
C MET A 140 3.45 10.23 16.22
N GLN A 141 4.10 10.97 15.31
CA GLN A 141 4.08 12.44 15.36
C GLN A 141 2.67 13.00 15.25
N THR A 142 1.84 12.46 14.36
CA THR A 142 0.44 12.89 14.24
C THR A 142 -0.37 12.49 15.47
N LEU A 143 -0.24 11.25 15.95
CA LEU A 143 -0.97 10.79 17.13
C LEU A 143 -0.61 11.60 18.38
N LEU A 144 0.67 11.89 18.60
CA LEU A 144 1.12 12.75 19.70
C LEU A 144 0.60 14.17 19.58
N SER A 145 0.51 14.71 18.36
CA SER A 145 -0.07 16.04 18.12
C SER A 145 -1.56 16.07 18.50
N LEU A 146 -2.33 15.06 18.10
CA LEU A 146 -3.76 14.94 18.46
C LEU A 146 -3.95 14.79 19.98
N LEU A 147 -3.14 13.95 20.63
CA LEU A 147 -3.24 13.74 22.08
C LEU A 147 -2.84 14.97 22.89
N SER A 148 -1.97 15.84 22.35
CA SER A 148 -1.57 17.07 23.04
C SER A 148 -2.76 18.02 23.27
N GLU A 149 -3.76 18.00 22.39
CA GLU A 149 -4.98 18.81 22.51
C GLU A 149 -5.86 18.39 23.70
N CYS A 150 -5.70 17.16 24.20
CA CYS A 150 -6.46 16.61 25.32
C CYS A 150 -5.87 16.94 26.71
N ASN A 151 -4.73 17.65 26.75
CA ASN A 151 -4.00 18.00 27.98
C ASN A 151 -3.73 16.79 28.93
N PRO A 152 -3.13 15.69 28.45
CA PRO A 152 -2.64 14.62 29.32
C PRO A 152 -1.55 15.15 30.25
N LYS A 153 -1.39 14.53 31.42
CA LYS A 153 -0.31 14.89 32.36
C LYS A 153 1.06 14.50 31.81
N MET A 154 1.13 13.38 31.12
CA MET A 154 2.33 12.84 30.49
C MET A 154 1.90 11.93 29.34
N VAL A 155 2.65 11.94 28.25
CA VAL A 155 2.53 10.94 27.19
C VAL A 155 3.89 10.29 27.00
N LYS A 156 3.90 8.95 26.95
CA LYS A 156 5.07 8.14 26.65
C LYS A 156 4.72 7.13 25.57
N VAL A 157 5.70 6.81 24.73
CA VAL A 157 5.54 5.82 23.67
C VAL A 157 6.49 4.67 23.90
N VAL A 158 5.96 3.46 23.88
CA VAL A 158 6.73 2.23 23.78
C VAL A 158 6.47 1.59 22.42
N SER A 159 7.54 1.31 21.68
CA SER A 159 7.48 0.53 20.44
C SER A 159 8.29 -0.73 20.60
N LEU A 160 7.76 -1.87 20.13
CA LEU A 160 8.52 -3.11 20.15
C LEU A 160 9.66 -3.05 19.15
N LEU A 161 9.42 -2.54 17.94
CA LEU A 161 10.41 -2.40 16.87
C LEU A 161 10.61 -0.94 16.45
N VAL A 162 11.83 -0.59 16.08
CA VAL A 162 12.17 0.67 15.40
C VAL A 162 13.08 0.35 14.23
N LYS A 163 12.70 0.75 13.00
CA LYS A 163 13.54 0.52 11.81
C LYS A 163 14.62 1.59 11.68
N ARG A 164 15.84 1.16 11.34
CA ARG A 164 16.90 2.05 10.84
C ARG A 164 16.69 2.32 9.35
N THR A 165 15.89 3.34 9.03
CA THR A 165 15.58 3.72 7.64
C THR A 165 15.97 5.18 7.36
N PRO A 166 16.49 5.50 6.15
CA PRO A 166 16.73 6.89 5.75
C PRO A 166 15.43 7.71 5.62
N ARG A 167 14.26 7.04 5.54
CA ARG A 167 12.93 7.67 5.48
C ARG A 167 12.43 8.19 6.83
N SER A 168 13.20 8.02 7.90
CA SER A 168 12.83 8.41 9.25
C SER A 168 12.67 9.93 9.38
N SER A 169 11.62 10.38 10.06
CA SER A 169 11.44 11.79 10.44
C SER A 169 12.31 12.21 11.64
N GLY A 170 13.13 11.29 12.17
CA GLY A 170 13.94 11.49 13.37
C GLY A 170 13.18 11.28 14.68
N TYR A 171 11.88 10.96 14.62
CA TYR A 171 11.10 10.59 15.80
C TYR A 171 11.62 9.28 16.42
N ARG A 172 11.77 9.25 17.75
CA ARG A 172 12.12 8.04 18.51
C ARG A 172 11.18 7.86 19.71
N PRO A 173 10.68 6.63 19.96
CA PRO A 173 9.92 6.30 21.17
C PRO A 173 10.74 6.49 22.45
N ASP A 174 10.05 6.65 23.58
CA ASP A 174 10.69 6.71 24.91
C ASP A 174 11.25 5.34 25.33
N TYR A 175 10.54 4.27 24.95
CA TYR A 175 10.92 2.89 25.23
C TYR A 175 10.96 2.10 23.92
N ILE A 176 12.09 1.43 23.66
CA ILE A 176 12.31 0.70 22.41
C ILE A 176 12.67 -0.74 22.75
N GLY A 177 11.92 -1.71 22.22
CA GLY A 177 12.28 -3.12 22.34
C GLY A 177 13.56 -3.43 21.58
N PHE A 178 13.46 -3.37 20.25
CA PHE A 178 14.51 -3.70 19.30
C PHE A 178 14.67 -2.59 18.27
N GLU A 179 15.91 -2.33 17.89
CA GLU A 179 16.25 -1.54 16.70
C GLU A 179 16.69 -2.50 15.59
N VAL A 180 15.98 -2.47 14.46
CA VAL A 180 16.10 -3.47 13.39
C VAL A 180 16.50 -2.84 12.05
N PRO A 181 17.11 -3.61 11.12
CA PRO A 181 17.42 -3.14 9.78
C PRO A 181 16.17 -2.71 8.99
N ASP A 182 16.34 -1.95 7.91
CA ASP A 182 15.25 -1.58 6.98
C ASP A 182 14.83 -2.77 6.10
N SER A 183 14.28 -3.80 6.75
CA SER A 183 13.73 -4.99 6.13
C SER A 183 12.26 -5.13 6.49
N PHE A 184 11.48 -5.79 5.63
CA PHE A 184 10.09 -6.07 5.92
C PHE A 184 9.99 -7.29 6.85
N LEU A 185 9.36 -7.12 8.01
CA LEU A 185 9.23 -8.15 9.05
C LEU A 185 7.77 -8.53 9.25
N VAL A 186 7.51 -9.81 9.51
CA VAL A 186 6.19 -10.36 9.87
C VAL A 186 6.27 -11.18 11.15
N GLY A 187 5.09 -11.45 11.72
CA GLY A 187 4.94 -12.27 12.92
C GLY A 187 4.84 -11.45 14.20
N TYR A 188 4.46 -12.11 15.29
CA TYR A 188 4.12 -11.46 16.55
C TYR A 188 3.12 -10.31 16.35
N ALA A 189 2.01 -10.61 15.68
CA ALA A 189 0.96 -9.68 15.24
C ALA A 189 1.31 -8.68 14.12
N LEU A 190 2.58 -8.52 13.72
CA LEU A 190 2.91 -7.88 12.44
C LEU A 190 2.44 -8.76 11.29
N ASP A 191 1.95 -8.13 10.23
CA ASP A 191 1.36 -8.82 9.10
C ASP A 191 1.98 -8.46 7.76
N TYR A 192 1.68 -9.32 6.81
CA TYR A 192 1.64 -9.01 5.39
C TYR A 192 0.25 -9.40 4.90
N ASN A 193 -0.54 -8.43 4.43
CA ASN A 193 -1.92 -8.62 3.97
C ASN A 193 -2.82 -9.38 4.96
N GLU A 194 -2.77 -9.03 6.25
CA GLU A 194 -3.49 -9.69 7.35
C GLU A 194 -3.04 -11.13 7.70
N TYR A 195 -2.14 -11.73 6.92
CA TYR A 195 -1.51 -13.01 7.24
C TYR A 195 -0.34 -12.85 8.21
N PHE A 196 0.19 -13.97 8.69
CA PHE A 196 1.36 -14.07 9.56
C PHE A 196 1.21 -13.48 10.97
N ARG A 197 0.11 -12.79 11.30
CA ARG A 197 -0.16 -12.28 12.66
C ARG A 197 -0.10 -13.39 13.72
N ASP A 198 -0.41 -14.62 13.32
CA ASP A 198 -0.43 -15.84 14.15
C ASP A 198 0.95 -16.49 14.33
N LEU A 199 2.01 -15.99 13.70
CA LEU A 199 3.38 -16.38 14.00
C LEU A 199 3.83 -15.82 15.35
N SER A 200 4.57 -16.60 16.14
CA SER A 200 5.02 -16.18 17.48
C SER A 200 6.35 -15.42 17.48
N SER A 201 7.20 -15.58 16.47
CA SER A 201 8.50 -14.92 16.36
C SER A 201 8.49 -13.91 15.21
N PHE A 202 9.52 -13.06 15.11
CA PHE A 202 9.70 -12.19 13.95
C PHE A 202 10.53 -12.87 12.86
N PHE A 203 10.07 -12.72 11.62
CA PHE A 203 10.67 -13.29 10.41
C PHE A 203 10.82 -12.19 9.35
N PRO A 204 11.87 -12.22 8.52
CA PRO A 204 11.94 -11.41 7.31
C PRO A 204 11.04 -12.03 6.25
N VAL A 205 10.37 -11.18 5.48
CA VAL A 205 9.58 -11.62 4.32
C VAL A 205 10.51 -11.89 3.14
N LEU A 206 10.38 -13.08 2.54
CA LEU A 206 11.07 -13.42 1.30
C LEU A 206 10.53 -12.54 0.17
N HIS A 207 11.40 -12.04 -0.72
CA HIS A 207 10.99 -11.33 -1.95
C HIS A 207 10.02 -12.16 -2.83
N SER A 208 9.91 -13.45 -2.57
CA SER A 208 9.04 -14.39 -3.28
C SER A 208 7.81 -14.82 -2.50
N VAL A 209 7.34 -14.06 -1.49
CA VAL A 209 6.09 -14.40 -0.78
C VAL A 209 4.95 -14.53 -1.79
N LYS A 210 4.62 -15.78 -2.10
CA LYS A 210 3.43 -16.20 -2.85
C LYS A 210 2.29 -16.39 -1.86
N CYS A 211 2.00 -15.44 -0.98
CA CYS A 211 0.99 -15.66 0.06
C CYS A 211 -0.41 -15.26 -0.39
N PHE A 212 -1.23 -16.30 -0.55
CA PHE A 212 -2.67 -16.35 -0.27
C PHE A 212 -3.55 -15.25 -0.87
N GLU A 213 -3.35 -14.97 -2.15
CA GLU A 213 -4.52 -14.85 -3.03
C GLU A 213 -5.30 -16.18 -2.95
N THR A 214 -6.64 -16.18 -2.88
CA THR A 214 -7.39 -17.47 -2.91
C THR A 214 -6.97 -18.28 -4.15
N ALA A 215 -7.05 -19.61 -4.15
CA ALA A 215 -6.69 -20.39 -5.35
C ALA A 215 -7.38 -19.88 -6.64
N ALA A 216 -8.59 -19.33 -6.51
CA ALA A 216 -9.29 -18.63 -7.58
C ALA A 216 -8.63 -17.30 -7.96
N THR A 217 -8.26 -16.47 -6.98
CA THR A 217 -7.53 -15.20 -7.17
C THR A 217 -6.15 -15.41 -7.81
N MET A 218 -5.37 -16.39 -7.32
CA MET A 218 -4.06 -16.75 -7.88
C MET A 218 -4.18 -17.25 -9.32
N HIS A 219 -5.16 -18.11 -9.61
CA HIS A 219 -5.41 -18.54 -10.99
C HIS A 219 -5.77 -17.35 -11.89
N VAL A 220 -6.65 -16.45 -11.46
CA VAL A 220 -7.02 -15.28 -12.27
C VAL A 220 -5.79 -14.41 -12.56
N LYS A 221 -4.94 -14.13 -11.55
CA LYS A 221 -3.72 -13.34 -11.73
C LYS A 221 -2.69 -14.03 -12.62
N GLU A 222 -2.32 -15.28 -12.31
CA GLU A 222 -1.32 -16.04 -13.07
C GLU A 222 -1.78 -16.26 -14.52
N ASP A 223 -3.05 -16.60 -14.75
CA ASP A 223 -3.61 -16.73 -16.09
C ASP A 223 -3.55 -15.40 -16.84
N THR A 224 -3.90 -14.30 -16.18
CA THR A 224 -3.87 -12.96 -16.80
C THR A 224 -2.45 -12.54 -17.16
N ILE A 225 -1.48 -12.75 -16.27
CA ILE A 225 -0.06 -12.49 -16.54
C ILE A 225 0.38 -13.32 -17.76
N ALA A 226 0.12 -14.62 -17.77
CA ALA A 226 0.50 -15.51 -18.86
C ALA A 226 -0.15 -15.13 -20.21
N ILE A 227 -1.32 -14.49 -20.18
CA ILE A 227 -1.98 -13.96 -21.38
C ILE A 227 -1.27 -12.68 -21.83
N LEU A 228 -1.10 -11.70 -20.93
CA LEU A 228 -0.51 -10.42 -21.26
C LEU A 228 0.94 -10.55 -21.74
N GLU A 229 1.70 -11.50 -21.19
CA GLU A 229 3.07 -11.83 -21.64
C GLU A 229 3.13 -12.28 -23.10
N GLN A 230 2.09 -12.92 -23.65
CA GLN A 230 2.04 -13.32 -25.07
C GLN A 230 2.03 -12.10 -26.00
N PHE A 231 1.58 -10.96 -25.47
CA PHE A 231 1.48 -9.70 -26.18
C PHE A 231 2.60 -8.73 -25.77
N ASP A 232 3.56 -9.18 -24.94
CA ASP A 232 4.71 -8.39 -24.56
C ASP A 232 5.63 -8.15 -25.76
N ILE A 233 5.77 -6.88 -26.10
CA ILE A 233 6.62 -6.41 -27.18
C ILE A 233 7.99 -5.93 -26.66
N GLY A 234 8.20 -5.93 -25.35
CA GLY A 234 9.40 -5.46 -24.67
C GLY A 234 9.90 -4.13 -25.22
N ASN A 235 11.21 -4.04 -25.42
CA ASN A 235 11.87 -2.86 -25.96
C ASN A 235 11.78 -2.72 -27.50
N LYS A 236 10.95 -3.51 -28.22
CA LYS A 236 10.94 -3.50 -29.69
C LYS A 236 10.55 -2.14 -30.31
N LEU A 237 9.90 -1.26 -29.55
CA LEU A 237 9.55 0.12 -29.98
C LEU A 237 10.45 1.22 -29.37
N SER A 238 11.47 0.85 -28.60
CA SER A 238 12.40 1.81 -27.98
C SER A 238 13.19 2.67 -28.98
N SER A 239 13.31 2.21 -30.23
CA SER A 239 14.12 2.81 -31.29
C SER A 239 13.42 3.85 -32.19
N LEU A 240 12.18 4.25 -31.89
CA LEU A 240 11.51 5.33 -32.64
C LEU A 240 12.08 6.72 -32.26
N PRO A 241 12.42 7.62 -33.22
CA PRO A 241 13.14 8.85 -32.91
C PRO A 241 12.25 9.96 -32.29
N VAL A 242 12.85 10.67 -31.32
CA VAL A 242 12.69 12.08 -30.89
C VAL A 242 11.27 12.67 -30.92
N LEU A 243 10.40 12.17 -30.03
CA LEU A 243 9.25 12.91 -29.50
C LEU A 243 9.30 12.83 -27.97
N PRO A 244 8.70 13.78 -27.22
CA PRO A 244 8.56 13.63 -25.77
C PRO A 244 7.77 12.34 -25.48
N LYS A 245 8.47 11.34 -24.93
CA LYS A 245 7.87 10.06 -24.52
C LYS A 245 7.05 10.29 -23.25
N ALA A 246 5.87 9.72 -23.19
CA ALA A 246 5.07 9.64 -21.98
C ALA A 246 4.71 8.17 -21.75
N SER A 247 4.78 7.74 -20.51
CA SER A 247 4.47 6.37 -20.10
C SER A 247 3.33 6.39 -19.09
N VAL A 248 2.51 5.36 -19.14
CA VAL A 248 1.31 5.26 -18.32
C VAL A 248 1.31 3.89 -17.67
N LEU A 249 1.15 3.81 -16.35
CA LEU A 249 0.94 2.55 -15.63
C LEU A 249 -0.55 2.22 -15.63
N ILE A 250 -0.96 1.05 -16.10
CA ILE A 250 -2.30 0.49 -15.96
C ILE A 250 -2.24 -0.52 -14.80
N PRO A 251 -2.62 -0.12 -13.57
CA PRO A 251 -2.54 -1.00 -12.41
C PRO A 251 -3.71 -1.99 -12.46
N LEU A 252 -3.42 -3.28 -12.35
CA LEU A 252 -4.39 -4.36 -12.25
C LEU A 252 -4.38 -4.94 -10.84
N MET A 253 -5.56 -5.27 -10.32
CA MET A 253 -5.72 -5.97 -9.06
C MET A 253 -6.86 -6.98 -9.19
N VAL A 254 -6.83 -8.04 -8.39
CA VAL A 254 -7.97 -8.94 -8.26
C VAL A 254 -8.74 -8.56 -6.99
N LYS A 255 -9.98 -8.10 -7.15
CA LYS A 255 -10.88 -7.71 -6.05
C LYS A 255 -12.08 -8.64 -6.05
N ASN A 256 -12.33 -9.36 -4.96
CA ASN A 256 -13.41 -10.35 -4.86
C ASN A 256 -13.42 -11.42 -5.99
N GLY A 257 -12.25 -11.77 -6.54
CA GLY A 257 -12.12 -12.72 -7.66
C GLY A 257 -12.36 -12.13 -9.05
N GLU A 258 -12.65 -10.82 -9.15
CA GLU A 258 -12.80 -10.10 -10.42
C GLU A 258 -11.57 -9.22 -10.67
N LEU A 259 -11.18 -9.06 -11.94
CA LEU A 259 -10.11 -8.13 -12.31
C LEU A 259 -10.62 -6.69 -12.29
N HIS A 260 -9.88 -5.83 -11.62
CA HIS A 260 -10.12 -4.39 -11.56
C HIS A 260 -8.88 -3.64 -12.04
N THR A 261 -9.09 -2.41 -12.52
CA THR A 261 -8.01 -1.45 -12.73
C THR A 261 -8.21 -0.20 -11.90
N MET A 262 -7.09 0.37 -11.42
CA MET A 262 -7.09 1.63 -10.67
C MET A 262 -6.88 2.81 -11.62
N MET A 263 -7.66 3.87 -11.43
CA MET A 263 -7.62 5.09 -12.24
C MET A 263 -7.60 6.34 -11.36
N THR A 264 -7.09 7.44 -11.92
CA THR A 264 -7.01 8.74 -11.26
C THR A 264 -7.93 9.75 -11.95
N LEU A 265 -8.53 10.63 -11.17
CA LEU A 265 -9.15 11.87 -11.65
C LEU A 265 -8.15 12.99 -11.48
N ARG A 266 -7.71 13.60 -12.59
CA ARG A 266 -6.72 14.69 -12.57
C ARG A 266 -7.24 15.92 -11.83
N SER A 267 -6.35 16.59 -11.11
CA SER A 267 -6.64 17.84 -10.43
C SER A 267 -7.19 18.90 -11.38
N LYS A 268 -8.19 19.65 -10.90
CA LYS A 268 -8.76 20.79 -11.65
C LYS A 268 -7.80 21.98 -11.75
N GLU A 269 -6.73 21.96 -10.97
CA GLU A 269 -5.72 23.02 -10.93
C GLU A 269 -4.62 22.86 -12.00
N LEU A 270 -4.61 21.72 -12.69
CA LEU A 270 -3.64 21.44 -13.74
C LEU A 270 -3.86 22.30 -14.99
N ARG A 271 -2.77 22.64 -15.66
CA ARG A 271 -2.81 23.48 -16.89
C ARG A 271 -3.36 22.75 -18.12
N THR A 272 -3.27 21.42 -18.14
CA THR A 272 -3.67 20.55 -19.26
C THR A 272 -4.43 19.35 -18.73
N SER A 273 -5.48 18.94 -19.44
CA SER A 273 -6.28 17.74 -19.10
C SER A 273 -6.87 17.77 -17.67
N ALA A 274 -7.18 18.96 -17.17
CA ALA A 274 -7.71 19.15 -15.82
C ALA A 274 -9.10 18.50 -15.68
N GLY A 275 -9.29 17.68 -14.64
CA GLY A 275 -10.55 16.96 -14.42
C GLY A 275 -10.81 15.78 -15.37
N GLU A 276 -9.82 15.37 -16.16
CA GLU A 276 -9.91 14.16 -16.98
C GLU A 276 -9.59 12.91 -16.14
N VAL A 277 -10.23 11.79 -16.48
CA VAL A 277 -9.83 10.48 -15.95
C VAL A 277 -8.65 9.96 -16.75
N CYS A 278 -7.59 9.56 -16.06
CA CYS A 278 -6.44 8.89 -16.65
C CYS A 278 -5.98 7.73 -15.77
N PHE A 279 -5.05 6.97 -16.30
CA PHE A 279 -4.21 6.10 -15.50
C PHE A 279 -3.00 6.90 -14.99
N PRO A 280 -2.32 6.48 -13.91
CA PRO A 280 -1.09 7.14 -13.45
C PRO A 280 -0.04 7.19 -14.55
N GLY A 281 0.57 8.35 -14.77
CA GLY A 281 1.58 8.47 -15.80
C GLY A 281 1.83 9.88 -16.29
N GLY A 282 2.99 10.06 -16.88
CA GLY A 282 3.47 11.37 -17.27
C GLY A 282 4.62 11.32 -18.26
N LYS A 283 5.27 12.48 -18.42
CA LYS A 283 6.36 12.63 -19.38
C LYS A 283 7.62 12.01 -18.81
N ARG A 284 8.40 11.41 -19.70
CA ARG A 284 9.73 10.91 -19.37
C ARG A 284 10.65 12.03 -18.90
N ASP A 285 11.21 11.85 -17.71
CA ASP A 285 12.27 12.68 -17.15
C ASP A 285 13.63 12.23 -17.71
N PRO A 286 14.62 13.14 -17.90
CA PRO A 286 15.96 12.75 -18.32
C PRO A 286 16.67 11.73 -17.42
N SER A 287 16.26 11.61 -16.15
CA SER A 287 16.79 10.64 -15.19
C SER A 287 16.16 9.24 -15.31
N ASP A 288 15.02 9.09 -16.01
CA ASP A 288 14.34 7.81 -16.17
C ASP A 288 15.15 6.86 -17.08
N ARG A 289 15.41 5.64 -16.58
CA ARG A 289 16.19 4.61 -17.28
C ARG A 289 15.49 4.14 -18.56
N ASP A 290 14.21 3.85 -18.45
CA ASP A 290 13.35 3.40 -19.54
C ASP A 290 11.90 3.84 -19.30
N ASP A 291 11.01 3.39 -20.18
CA ASP A 291 9.61 3.80 -20.14
C ASP A 291 8.85 3.13 -18.96
N VAL A 292 9.35 2.00 -18.42
CA VAL A 292 8.82 1.37 -17.21
C VAL A 292 9.18 2.20 -15.99
N ASP A 293 10.43 2.63 -15.90
CA ASP A 293 10.93 3.53 -14.85
C ASP A 293 10.10 4.83 -14.80
N THR A 294 9.81 5.44 -15.97
CA THR A 294 8.91 6.60 -16.05
C THR A 294 7.52 6.30 -15.47
N ALA A 295 6.90 5.18 -15.86
CA ALA A 295 5.55 4.84 -15.40
C ALA A 295 5.49 4.58 -13.88
N LEU A 296 6.50 3.90 -13.34
CA LEU A 296 6.60 3.59 -11.91
C LEU A 296 6.88 4.85 -11.09
N ARG A 297 7.78 5.73 -11.53
CA ARG A 297 8.04 7.02 -10.88
C ARG A 297 6.77 7.88 -10.83
N GLU A 298 6.08 8.02 -11.95
CA GLU A 298 4.85 8.81 -12.01
C GLU A 298 3.74 8.19 -11.14
N ALA A 299 3.65 6.87 -11.04
CA ALA A 299 2.72 6.22 -10.13
C ALA A 299 3.08 6.44 -8.65
N GLU A 300 4.36 6.41 -8.30
CA GLU A 300 4.82 6.77 -6.96
C GLU A 300 4.48 8.24 -6.63
N GLU A 301 4.72 9.16 -7.56
CA GLU A 301 4.46 10.59 -7.38
C GLU A 301 2.96 10.93 -7.33
N GLU A 302 2.14 10.33 -8.21
CA GLU A 302 0.72 10.64 -8.34
C GLU A 302 -0.13 9.95 -7.27
N ILE A 303 0.17 8.68 -6.93
CA ILE A 303 -0.68 7.84 -6.05
C ILE A 303 0.08 7.17 -4.90
N GLY A 304 1.39 7.37 -4.76
CA GLY A 304 2.18 6.80 -3.67
C GLY A 304 2.43 5.30 -3.82
N LEU A 305 2.37 4.74 -5.04
CA LEU A 305 2.61 3.33 -5.31
C LEU A 305 4.12 3.03 -5.39
N PRO A 306 4.70 2.25 -4.45
CA PRO A 306 6.12 1.91 -4.49
C PRO A 306 6.45 1.05 -5.71
N PRO A 307 7.55 1.33 -6.46
CA PRO A 307 7.94 0.54 -7.63
C PRO A 307 8.10 -0.97 -7.36
N GLU A 308 8.55 -1.34 -6.16
CA GLU A 308 8.73 -2.73 -5.71
C GLU A 308 7.42 -3.51 -5.51
N ASP A 309 6.30 -2.81 -5.33
CA ASP A 309 4.97 -3.40 -5.14
C ASP A 309 4.25 -3.67 -6.48
N VAL A 310 4.92 -3.44 -7.61
CA VAL A 310 4.35 -3.58 -8.95
C VAL A 310 5.03 -4.71 -9.72
N GLN A 311 4.27 -5.75 -10.05
CA GLN A 311 4.73 -6.78 -10.98
C GLN A 311 4.39 -6.37 -12.42
N VAL A 312 5.38 -5.84 -13.13
CA VAL A 312 5.23 -5.29 -14.48
C VAL A 312 5.21 -6.38 -15.57
N SER A 313 4.28 -6.24 -16.51
CA SER A 313 4.21 -6.94 -17.81
C SER A 313 4.17 -5.90 -18.93
N GLY A 314 5.11 -5.94 -19.88
CA GLY A 314 5.24 -4.90 -20.91
C GLY A 314 4.15 -4.93 -21.98
N LEU A 315 3.64 -3.76 -22.43
CA LEU A 315 2.74 -3.65 -23.59
C LEU A 315 2.86 -2.28 -24.34
N LEU A 316 2.87 -2.32 -25.67
CA LEU A 316 2.35 -1.37 -26.69
C LEU A 316 2.34 0.18 -26.52
N VAL A 317 3.52 0.84 -26.52
CA VAL A 317 3.74 2.32 -26.59
C VAL A 317 2.96 3.21 -25.62
N THR A 318 3.49 3.57 -24.45
CA THR A 318 4.12 2.62 -23.53
C THR A 318 3.20 2.51 -22.30
N PRO A 319 1.93 2.02 -22.44
CA PRO A 319 1.12 1.59 -21.32
C PRO A 319 1.79 0.38 -20.68
N VAL A 320 2.39 0.61 -19.52
CA VAL A 320 2.98 -0.41 -18.67
C VAL A 320 1.84 -1.04 -17.90
N VAL A 321 1.59 -2.34 -18.04
CA VAL A 321 0.57 -3.02 -17.24
C VAL A 321 1.26 -3.62 -16.01
N GLY A 322 0.75 -3.35 -14.82
CA GLY A 322 1.36 -3.82 -13.58
C GLY A 322 0.32 -4.41 -12.64
N PHE A 323 0.59 -5.59 -12.10
CA PHE A 323 -0.23 -6.10 -11.00
C PHE A 323 0.17 -5.42 -9.69
N ILE A 324 -0.83 -4.94 -8.96
CA ILE A 324 -0.73 -4.34 -7.64
C ILE A 324 -1.62 -5.11 -6.66
N ASP A 325 -1.27 -5.04 -5.38
CA ASP A 325 -2.01 -5.71 -4.32
C ASP A 325 -3.41 -5.08 -4.09
N GLU A 326 -4.43 -5.90 -3.82
CA GLU A 326 -5.78 -5.40 -3.49
C GLU A 326 -5.79 -4.52 -2.23
N SER A 327 -4.87 -4.77 -1.29
CA SER A 327 -4.74 -4.00 -0.05
C SER A 327 -4.09 -2.62 -0.24
N PHE A 328 -3.54 -2.34 -1.42
CA PHE A 328 -2.88 -1.07 -1.71
C PHE A 328 -3.83 0.10 -1.44
N CYS A 329 -3.42 0.98 -0.52
CA CYS A 329 -4.16 2.17 -0.14
C CYS A 329 -3.50 3.39 -0.80
N PRO A 330 -4.09 3.97 -1.86
CA PRO A 330 -3.47 5.08 -2.59
C PRO A 330 -3.30 6.32 -1.71
N CYS A 331 -2.17 7.00 -1.85
CA CYS A 331 -1.87 8.30 -1.22
C CYS A 331 -1.72 9.37 -2.34
N PRO A 332 -2.83 9.91 -2.87
CA PRO A 332 -2.80 10.82 -4.01
C PRO A 332 -2.07 12.13 -3.71
N ASN A 333 -1.28 12.62 -4.68
CA ASN A 333 -0.75 13.97 -4.66
C ASN A 333 -1.84 14.96 -5.13
N PRO A 334 -2.37 15.83 -4.24
CA PRO A 334 -3.53 16.67 -4.57
C PRO A 334 -3.25 17.74 -5.63
N ALA A 335 -1.98 18.09 -5.84
CA ALA A 335 -1.58 18.99 -6.93
C ALA A 335 -1.88 18.38 -8.32
N GLU A 336 -1.93 17.05 -8.40
CA GLU A 336 -2.02 16.32 -9.66
C GLU A 336 -3.26 15.43 -9.75
N VAL A 337 -3.71 14.87 -8.63
CA VAL A 337 -4.79 13.88 -8.55
C VAL A 337 -5.84 14.32 -7.52
N SER A 338 -7.07 14.53 -7.97
CA SER A 338 -8.22 14.86 -7.13
C SER A 338 -8.96 13.64 -6.56
N ALA A 339 -8.87 12.49 -7.22
CA ALA A 339 -9.47 11.24 -6.73
C ALA A 339 -8.77 10.02 -7.32
N VAL A 340 -8.81 8.92 -6.58
CA VAL A 340 -8.36 7.59 -7.03
C VAL A 340 -9.53 6.63 -6.84
N PHE A 341 -9.81 5.80 -7.84
CA PHE A 341 -10.93 4.86 -7.83
C PHE A 341 -10.59 3.59 -8.60
N THR A 342 -11.39 2.54 -8.42
CA THR A 342 -11.20 1.25 -9.10
C THR A 342 -12.40 0.92 -9.97
N VAL A 343 -12.16 0.31 -11.13
CA VAL A 343 -13.19 -0.06 -12.11
C VAL A 343 -13.02 -1.53 -12.47
N PRO A 344 -14.08 -2.36 -12.41
CA PRO A 344 -14.00 -3.75 -12.90
C PRO A 344 -13.62 -3.77 -14.39
N LEU A 345 -12.71 -4.63 -14.83
CA LEU A 345 -12.32 -4.71 -16.24
C LEU A 345 -13.52 -5.07 -17.14
N ASP A 346 -14.45 -5.90 -16.64
CA ASP A 346 -15.63 -6.32 -17.42
C ASP A 346 -16.49 -5.11 -17.85
N PHE A 347 -16.47 -4.02 -17.07
CA PHE A 347 -17.14 -2.76 -17.39
C PHE A 347 -16.71 -2.21 -18.77
N PHE A 348 -15.43 -2.32 -19.12
CA PHE A 348 -14.91 -1.83 -20.40
C PHE A 348 -15.17 -2.77 -21.58
N THR A 349 -15.80 -3.93 -21.35
CA THR A 349 -16.24 -4.84 -22.41
C THR A 349 -17.76 -4.85 -22.60
N SER A 350 -18.49 -4.21 -21.68
CA SER A 350 -19.95 -4.15 -21.67
C SER A 350 -20.45 -2.94 -22.47
N ASP A 351 -21.56 -3.11 -23.21
CA ASP A 351 -22.25 -1.99 -23.87
C ASP A 351 -23.10 -1.16 -22.88
N LYS A 352 -23.20 -1.62 -21.62
CA LYS A 352 -23.89 -0.88 -20.56
C LYS A 352 -23.06 0.33 -20.13
N ASP A 353 -23.66 1.52 -20.18
CA ASP A 353 -23.03 2.81 -19.86
C ASP A 353 -21.87 3.20 -20.81
N HIS A 354 -21.80 2.53 -21.97
CA HIS A 354 -20.88 2.79 -23.07
C HIS A 354 -21.53 3.66 -24.15
N TYR A 355 -20.74 4.57 -24.72
CA TYR A 355 -21.13 5.41 -25.84
C TYR A 355 -20.01 5.46 -26.87
N ALA A 356 -20.40 5.46 -28.13
CA ALA A 356 -19.47 5.41 -29.24
C ALA A 356 -19.85 6.46 -30.29
N THR A 357 -18.91 7.33 -30.63
CA THR A 357 -19.11 8.38 -31.64
C THR A 357 -18.11 8.23 -32.79
N HIS A 358 -18.54 8.56 -34.01
CA HIS A 358 -17.62 8.58 -35.14
C HIS A 358 -16.72 9.81 -35.02
N GLY A 359 -15.40 9.59 -35.08
CA GLY A 359 -14.42 10.68 -35.11
C GLY A 359 -14.63 11.60 -36.31
N VAL A 360 -14.20 12.86 -36.19
CA VAL A 360 -14.17 13.83 -37.29
C VAL A 360 -13.31 13.28 -38.43
N ALA A 361 -13.66 13.56 -39.68
CA ALA A 361 -12.93 13.11 -40.87
C ALA A 361 -11.41 13.40 -40.74
N GLY A 362 -10.61 12.35 -40.51
CA GLY A 362 -9.15 12.44 -40.32
C GLY A 362 -8.65 11.95 -38.95
N THR A 363 -9.53 11.78 -37.96
CA THR A 363 -9.28 11.12 -36.67
C THR A 363 -9.69 9.64 -36.75
N MET A 364 -8.89 8.74 -36.19
CA MET A 364 -8.98 7.30 -36.46
C MET A 364 -10.01 6.62 -35.54
N GLY A 365 -10.92 5.85 -36.14
CA GLY A 365 -11.80 4.93 -35.42
C GLY A 365 -12.97 5.57 -34.66
N MET A 366 -13.73 4.71 -34.01
CA MET A 366 -14.83 5.07 -33.12
C MET A 366 -14.23 5.59 -31.80
N LEU A 367 -14.70 6.76 -31.34
CA LEU A 367 -14.33 7.30 -30.04
C LEU A 367 -15.25 6.68 -28.99
N HIS A 368 -14.68 5.82 -28.15
CA HIS A 368 -15.38 5.16 -27.07
C HIS A 368 -15.31 5.99 -25.78
N SER A 369 -16.43 6.00 -25.05
CA SER A 369 -16.56 6.65 -23.74
C SER A 369 -17.46 5.86 -22.81
N PHE A 370 -17.19 5.93 -21.51
CA PHE A 370 -17.93 5.23 -20.47
C PHE A 370 -18.29 6.18 -19.32
N HIS A 371 -19.47 6.01 -18.75
CA HIS A 371 -19.90 6.70 -17.55
C HIS A 371 -19.91 5.73 -16.37
N PHE A 372 -18.89 5.81 -15.53
CA PHE A 372 -18.75 4.97 -14.36
C PHE A 372 -19.30 5.69 -13.13
N VAL A 373 -20.06 4.97 -12.30
CA VAL A 373 -20.49 5.44 -10.97
C VAL A 373 -19.78 4.58 -9.95
N ASP A 374 -18.93 5.19 -9.14
CA ASP A 374 -18.22 4.48 -8.08
C ASP A 374 -19.22 4.01 -7.01
N PRO A 375 -19.36 2.70 -6.77
CA PRO A 375 -20.31 2.18 -5.81
C PRO A 375 -20.01 2.61 -4.36
N ASP A 376 -18.75 2.90 -4.04
CA ASP A 376 -18.35 3.24 -2.67
C ASP A 376 -18.64 4.71 -2.33
N SER A 377 -18.31 5.63 -3.23
CA SER A 377 -18.51 7.08 -3.01
C SER A 377 -19.77 7.67 -3.66
N GLY A 378 -20.37 6.98 -4.63
CA GLY A 378 -21.44 7.51 -5.49
C GLY A 378 -20.95 8.55 -6.52
N SER A 379 -19.64 8.77 -6.62
CA SER A 379 -19.04 9.73 -7.56
C SER A 379 -19.17 9.25 -9.00
N GLN A 380 -19.30 10.20 -9.94
CA GLN A 380 -19.43 9.90 -11.37
C GLN A 380 -18.14 10.26 -12.11
N TYR A 381 -17.69 9.33 -12.96
CA TYR A 381 -16.45 9.45 -13.73
C TYR A 381 -16.73 9.21 -15.21
N HIS A 382 -16.24 10.12 -16.05
CA HIS A 382 -16.34 10.00 -17.50
C HIS A 382 -15.00 9.57 -18.08
N ILE A 383 -14.93 8.36 -18.60
CA ILE A 383 -13.71 7.71 -19.09
C ILE A 383 -13.78 7.67 -20.61
N TRP A 384 -12.88 8.36 -21.30
CA TRP A 384 -12.98 8.54 -22.76
C TRP A 384 -11.61 8.67 -23.41
N GLY A 385 -11.57 8.69 -24.75
CA GLY A 385 -10.36 8.98 -25.50
C GLY A 385 -9.31 7.87 -25.38
N LEU A 386 -8.04 8.28 -25.19
CA LEU A 386 -6.91 7.33 -25.12
C LEU A 386 -7.00 6.44 -23.88
N THR A 387 -7.46 6.99 -22.76
CA THR A 387 -7.67 6.23 -21.52
C THR A 387 -8.69 5.10 -21.73
N ALA A 388 -9.85 5.40 -22.32
CA ALA A 388 -10.85 4.37 -22.64
C ALA A 388 -10.31 3.33 -23.61
N MET A 389 -9.53 3.75 -24.62
CA MET A 389 -8.91 2.85 -25.59
C MET A 389 -7.96 1.84 -24.92
N PHE A 390 -7.11 2.29 -23.99
CA PHE A 390 -6.24 1.40 -23.21
C PHE A 390 -7.03 0.48 -22.28
N ALA A 391 -8.06 1.00 -21.62
CA ALA A 391 -8.92 0.22 -20.74
C ALA A 391 -9.65 -0.90 -21.51
N ILE A 392 -10.20 -0.61 -22.69
CA ILE A 392 -10.85 -1.62 -23.55
C ILE A 392 -9.83 -2.69 -23.98
N LEU A 393 -8.63 -2.27 -24.40
CA LEU A 393 -7.58 -3.20 -24.84
C LEU A 393 -7.18 -4.16 -23.72
N VAL A 394 -6.78 -3.63 -22.56
CA VAL A 394 -6.34 -4.46 -21.43
C VAL A 394 -7.48 -5.35 -20.96
N SER A 395 -8.72 -4.86 -20.94
CA SER A 395 -9.89 -5.66 -20.54
C SER A 395 -10.18 -6.79 -21.53
N ALA A 396 -10.16 -6.52 -22.83
CA ALA A 396 -10.40 -7.53 -23.85
C ALA A 396 -9.34 -8.65 -23.80
N LEU A 397 -8.07 -8.27 -23.62
CA LEU A 397 -6.95 -9.21 -23.49
C LEU A 397 -7.03 -10.01 -22.19
N ALA A 398 -7.08 -9.34 -21.04
CA ALA A 398 -7.05 -9.97 -19.73
C ALA A 398 -8.24 -10.91 -19.50
N LEU A 399 -9.44 -10.52 -19.98
CA LEU A 399 -10.65 -11.32 -19.84
C LEU A 399 -10.84 -12.34 -20.97
N LYS A 400 -9.98 -12.34 -22.00
CA LYS A 400 -10.19 -13.08 -23.26
C LYS A 400 -11.61 -12.90 -23.81
N LYS A 401 -12.14 -11.69 -23.68
CA LYS A 401 -13.54 -11.37 -23.95
C LYS A 401 -13.62 -10.32 -25.05
N LYS A 402 -14.38 -10.65 -26.09
CA LYS A 402 -14.73 -9.66 -27.12
C LYS A 402 -15.70 -8.63 -26.52
N PRO A 403 -15.46 -7.32 -26.68
CA PRO A 403 -16.41 -6.31 -26.27
C PRO A 403 -17.77 -6.47 -26.96
N ASP A 404 -18.84 -6.14 -26.25
CA ASP A 404 -20.23 -6.21 -26.73
C ASP A 404 -20.54 -5.16 -27.83
N PHE A 405 -19.62 -4.24 -28.04
CA PHE A 405 -19.67 -3.18 -29.04
C PHE A 405 -18.55 -3.30 -30.09
N HIS A 406 -18.70 -2.57 -31.19
CA HIS A 406 -17.73 -2.61 -32.28
C HIS A 406 -16.42 -1.89 -31.91
N VAL A 407 -15.32 -2.63 -31.80
CA VAL A 407 -13.96 -2.08 -31.68
C VAL A 407 -13.24 -2.09 -33.03
N ALA A 408 -12.32 -1.15 -33.21
CA ALA A 408 -11.56 -1.01 -34.46
C ALA A 408 -10.37 -1.99 -34.60
N PHE A 409 -10.05 -2.73 -33.54
CA PHE A 409 -8.98 -3.74 -33.52
C PHE A 409 -9.55 -5.15 -33.52
N ASP A 410 -8.78 -6.10 -34.06
CA ASP A 410 -9.09 -7.52 -33.96
C ASP A 410 -8.84 -7.99 -32.52
N PRO A 411 -9.83 -8.54 -31.79
CA PRO A 411 -9.61 -9.08 -30.44
C PRO A 411 -8.57 -10.21 -30.40
N GLU A 412 -8.37 -10.94 -31.51
CA GLU A 412 -7.39 -12.02 -31.63
C GLU A 412 -5.99 -11.53 -32.03
N ASP A 413 -5.88 -10.33 -32.62
CA ASP A 413 -4.62 -9.64 -32.92
C ASP A 413 -4.76 -8.12 -32.69
N PRO A 414 -4.86 -7.68 -31.43
CA PRO A 414 -5.03 -6.26 -31.14
C PRO A 414 -3.75 -5.48 -31.45
N ILE A 415 -2.58 -6.12 -31.31
CA ILE A 415 -1.26 -5.50 -31.49
C ILE A 415 -1.13 -4.81 -32.85
N SER A 416 -1.54 -5.48 -33.92
CA SER A 416 -1.43 -4.95 -35.28
C SER A 416 -2.17 -3.63 -35.49
N PHE A 417 -3.36 -3.47 -34.89
CA PHE A 417 -4.12 -2.22 -34.99
C PHE A 417 -3.42 -1.08 -34.26
N PHE A 418 -2.94 -1.31 -33.05
CA PHE A 418 -2.31 -0.26 -32.25
C PHE A 418 -0.95 0.15 -32.81
N GLN A 419 -0.14 -0.78 -33.33
CA GLN A 419 1.08 -0.41 -34.06
C GLN A 419 0.77 0.59 -35.18
N GLN A 420 -0.35 0.42 -35.90
CA GLN A 420 -0.78 1.37 -36.93
C GLN A 420 -1.26 2.71 -36.36
N VAL A 421 -2.00 2.71 -35.23
CA VAL A 421 -2.44 3.95 -34.55
C VAL A 421 -1.23 4.77 -34.08
N LEU A 422 -0.26 4.11 -33.45
CA LEU A 422 0.93 4.71 -32.88
C LEU A 422 1.87 5.23 -33.96
N HIS A 423 2.05 4.48 -35.04
CA HIS A 423 2.83 4.91 -36.21
C HIS A 423 2.18 6.11 -36.94
N ARG A 424 0.85 6.20 -36.99
CA ARG A 424 0.15 7.33 -37.63
C ARG A 424 0.07 8.58 -36.77
N ARG A 425 0.05 8.46 -35.43
CA ARG A 425 0.16 9.61 -34.51
C ARG A 425 1.56 10.21 -34.54
N THR A 426 2.60 9.37 -34.65
CA THR A 426 3.99 9.82 -34.83
C THR A 426 4.26 10.40 -36.23
N SER A 427 3.46 10.07 -37.25
CA SER A 427 3.63 10.61 -38.62
C SER A 427 2.80 11.86 -38.94
N LYS A 428 1.92 12.31 -38.03
CA LYS A 428 0.99 13.46 -38.24
C LYS A 428 1.29 14.67 -37.33
N LEU A 429 2.35 14.59 -36.53
CA LEU A 429 2.96 15.66 -35.75
C LEU A 429 4.37 15.88 -36.27
#